data_AF-A0A2G2ZM50-F1
#
_entry.id   AF-A0A2G2ZM50-F1
#
_cell.length_a   1.000
_cell.length_b   1.000
_cell.length_c   1.000
_cell.angle_alpha   90.00
_cell.angle_beta   90.00
_cell.angle_gamma   90.00
#
_symmetry.space_group_name_H-M   'P 1'
#
loop_
_entity.id
_entity.type
_entity.pdbx_description
1 polymer ?
#
loop_
_entity_poly.entity_id
_entity_poly.type
_entity_poly.pdbx_seq_one_letter_code
_entity_poly.pdbx_strand_id
1 'polypeptide(L)'
;MSIINRCRIDAYEDTLYAHSLRQFYRNSYVTGTVDFIFLNAAAVFHKCKLVDRKANKNQKNMVTAQGRTDPNQATGSSIQFCDIIASPNVEPVENEFKTYIGRPRKEYS
;
A
#
# COMPACT_ATOMS: atom_id res chain seq x y z
N MET A 1 15.72 8.57 9.16
CA MET A 1 14.91 7.34 9.00
C MET A 1 13.73 7.49 9.93
N SER A 2 12.51 7.25 9.45
CA SER A 2 11.29 7.27 10.28
C SER A 2 10.85 5.85 10.63
N ILE A 3 10.20 5.70 11.78
CA ILE A 3 9.62 4.43 12.24
C ILE A 3 8.15 4.68 12.57
N ILE A 4 7.28 3.86 11.98
CA ILE A 4 5.85 3.86 12.25
C ILE A 4 5.50 2.48 12.83
N ASN A 5 5.25 2.44 14.13
CA ASN A 5 5.15 1.19 14.89
C ASN A 5 3.85 1.10 15.66
N ARG A 6 3.06 0.04 15.42
CA ARG A 6 1.74 -0.18 16.05
C ARG A 6 0.77 0.98 15.82
N CYS A 7 0.77 1.53 14.60
CA CYS A 7 -0.14 2.59 14.19
C CYS A 7 -1.25 2.04 13.29
N ARG A 8 -2.39 2.73 13.26
CA ARG A 8 -3.44 2.54 12.25
C ARG A 8 -3.42 3.74 11.31
N ILE A 9 -3.34 3.48 10.00
CA ILE A 9 -3.39 4.47 8.92
C ILE A 9 -4.60 4.10 8.06
N ASP A 10 -5.57 5.00 7.97
CA ASP A 10 -6.93 4.66 7.54
C ASP A 10 -7.50 5.76 6.64
N ALA A 11 -7.62 5.45 5.35
CA ALA A 11 -8.32 6.27 4.37
C ALA A 11 -8.87 5.37 3.24
N TYR A 12 -9.10 5.94 2.06
CA TYR A 12 -9.55 5.22 0.85
C TYR A 12 -8.44 5.29 -0.22
N GLU A 13 -8.53 6.26 -1.13
CA GLU A 13 -7.49 6.50 -2.15
C GLU A 13 -6.30 7.25 -1.54
N ASP A 14 -5.08 6.92 -1.98
CA ASP A 14 -3.83 7.60 -1.58
C ASP A 14 -3.63 7.66 -0.05
N THR A 15 -3.93 6.56 0.65
CA THR A 15 -3.92 6.52 2.13
C THR A 15 -2.55 6.83 2.75
N LEU A 16 -1.50 6.13 2.31
CA LEU A 16 -0.15 6.26 2.85
C LEU A 16 0.80 6.86 1.83
N TYR A 17 1.01 8.16 1.98
CA TYR A 17 1.96 8.94 1.20
C TYR A 17 3.40 8.64 1.66
N ALA A 18 3.97 7.53 1.21
CA ALA A 18 5.38 7.17 1.44
C ALA A 18 6.30 7.98 0.50
N HIS A 19 6.37 9.29 0.74
CA HIS A 19 6.93 10.27 -0.20
C HIS A 19 8.38 9.97 -0.64
N SER A 20 9.29 9.96 0.33
CA SER A 20 10.74 9.93 0.09
C SER A 20 11.50 9.44 1.33
N LEU A 21 12.83 9.32 1.19
CA LEU A 21 13.76 8.89 2.24
C LEU A 21 13.50 7.45 2.73
N ARG A 22 14.16 7.08 3.84
CA ARG A 22 14.12 5.74 4.44
C ARG A 22 13.04 5.65 5.51
N GLN A 23 12.13 4.70 5.36
CA GLN A 23 10.96 4.53 6.23
C GLN A 23 10.78 3.06 6.64
N PHE A 24 10.41 2.81 7.89
CA PHE A 24 10.15 1.46 8.41
C PHE A 24 8.79 1.38 9.11
N TYR A 25 7.92 0.52 8.60
CA TYR A 25 6.58 0.27 9.14
C TYR A 25 6.57 -1.10 9.81
N ARG A 26 6.21 -1.15 11.10
CA ARG A 26 6.25 -2.39 11.90
C ARG A 26 4.97 -2.62 12.69
N ASN A 27 4.41 -3.83 12.61
CA ASN A 27 3.22 -4.21 13.38
C ASN A 27 2.07 -3.20 13.22
N SER A 28 1.99 -2.54 12.07
CA SER A 28 1.03 -1.46 11.79
C SER A 28 -0.09 -1.95 10.88
N TYR A 29 -1.20 -1.25 10.92
CA TYR A 29 -2.38 -1.51 10.10
C TYR A 29 -2.53 -0.38 9.09
N VAL A 30 -2.56 -0.70 7.80
CA VAL A 30 -2.77 0.26 6.71
C VAL A 30 -3.95 -0.21 5.89
N THR A 31 -4.94 0.65 5.66
CA THR A 31 -6.15 0.29 4.92
C THR A 31 -6.57 1.34 3.92
N GLY A 32 -6.96 0.90 2.72
CA GLY A 32 -7.40 1.78 1.65
C GLY A 32 -7.95 1.03 0.44
N THR A 33 -8.13 1.75 -0.67
CA THR A 33 -8.68 1.23 -1.92
C THR A 33 -7.70 1.37 -3.07
N VAL A 34 -7.67 2.53 -3.72
CA VAL A 34 -6.80 2.84 -4.86
C VAL A 34 -5.47 3.36 -4.33
N ASP A 35 -4.38 2.76 -4.81
CA ASP A 35 -2.99 3.19 -4.57
C ASP A 35 -2.68 3.49 -3.09
N PHE A 36 -3.18 2.65 -2.17
CA PHE A 36 -3.22 3.06 -0.77
C PHE A 36 -1.84 3.06 -0.07
N ILE A 37 -0.79 2.51 -0.70
CA ILE A 37 0.61 2.76 -0.36
C ILE A 37 1.32 3.23 -1.63
N PHE A 38 1.80 4.47 -1.66
CA PHE A 38 2.25 5.06 -2.91
C PHE A 38 3.48 5.95 -2.75
N LEU A 39 4.14 6.18 -3.88
CA LEU A 39 5.33 7.02 -4.10
C LEU A 39 6.69 6.33 -3.89
N ASN A 40 7.71 7.10 -3.53
CA ASN A 40 9.11 6.82 -3.89
C ASN A 40 10.05 6.84 -2.68
N ALA A 41 9.56 6.49 -1.49
CA ALA A 41 10.42 6.17 -0.36
C ALA A 41 11.20 4.86 -0.60
N ALA A 42 12.30 4.69 0.14
CA ALA A 42 12.85 3.38 0.44
C ALA A 42 12.12 2.86 1.70
N ALA A 43 11.01 2.15 1.50
CA ALA A 43 10.07 1.77 2.55
C ALA A 43 10.03 0.25 2.74
N VAL A 44 10.13 -0.20 3.99
CA VAL A 44 9.91 -1.59 4.37
C VAL A 44 8.70 -1.69 5.29
N PHE A 45 7.75 -2.54 4.92
CA PHE A 45 6.62 -2.95 5.72
C PHE A 45 6.90 -4.34 6.26
N HIS A 46 6.93 -4.48 7.59
CA HIS A 46 7.27 -5.74 8.23
C HIS A 46 6.22 -6.11 9.28
N LYS A 47 5.62 -7.30 9.17
CA LYS A 47 4.53 -7.74 10.07
C LYS A 47 3.35 -6.76 10.16
N CYS A 48 3.06 -6.08 9.05
CA CYS A 48 1.90 -5.19 8.96
C CYS A 48 0.68 -5.95 8.47
N LYS A 49 -0.50 -5.40 8.75
CA LYS A 49 -1.74 -5.78 8.07
C LYS A 49 -2.06 -4.73 7.02
N LEU A 50 -2.08 -5.14 5.76
CA LEU A 50 -2.41 -4.30 4.61
C LEU A 50 -3.81 -4.71 4.15
N VAL A 51 -4.80 -3.88 4.44
CA VAL A 51 -6.21 -4.30 4.37
C VAL A 51 -6.96 -3.53 3.30
N ASP A 52 -7.40 -4.21 2.25
CA ASP A 52 -8.19 -3.57 1.19
C ASP A 52 -9.65 -3.37 1.60
N ARG A 53 -10.24 -2.30 1.08
CA ARG A 53 -11.59 -1.85 1.43
C ARG A 53 -12.52 -1.89 0.24
N LYS A 54 -13.82 -1.75 0.51
CA LYS A 54 -14.82 -1.64 -0.55
C LYS A 54 -14.59 -0.34 -1.31
N ALA A 55 -14.16 -0.46 -2.56
CA ALA A 55 -13.99 0.67 -3.45
C ALA A 55 -15.33 1.16 -4.02
N ASN A 56 -15.31 2.28 -4.72
CA ASN A 56 -16.48 2.72 -5.47
C ASN A 56 -16.73 1.77 -6.66
N LYS A 57 -17.95 1.78 -7.19
CA LYS A 57 -18.34 0.98 -8.36
C LYS A 57 -17.35 1.21 -9.52
N ASN A 58 -16.92 0.14 -10.18
CA ASN A 58 -15.95 0.12 -11.27
C ASN A 58 -14.51 0.49 -10.89
N GLN A 59 -14.19 0.71 -9.61
CA GLN A 59 -12.80 0.84 -9.17
C GLN A 59 -12.18 -0.53 -8.88
N LYS A 60 -10.85 -0.55 -8.91
CA LYS A 60 -10.02 -1.70 -8.55
C LYS A 60 -9.10 -1.29 -7.42
N ASN A 61 -8.88 -2.17 -6.45
CA ASN A 61 -7.96 -1.89 -5.36
C ASN A 61 -6.52 -2.14 -5.80
N MET A 62 -5.61 -1.27 -5.36
CA MET A 62 -4.18 -1.39 -5.60
C MET A 62 -3.47 -1.19 -4.27
N VAL A 63 -2.80 -2.25 -3.78
CA VAL A 63 -2.04 -2.16 -2.53
C VAL A 63 -0.88 -1.19 -2.68
N THR A 64 -0.17 -1.23 -3.81
CA THR A 64 0.97 -0.36 -4.07
C THR A 64 0.90 0.39 -5.41
N ALA A 65 1.43 1.60 -5.42
CA ALA A 65 1.70 2.39 -6.62
C ALA A 65 3.07 3.07 -6.51
N GLN A 66 4.13 2.27 -6.74
CA GLN A 66 5.51 2.70 -6.55
C GLN A 66 5.91 3.71 -7.64
N GLY A 67 6.56 4.80 -7.21
CA GLY A 67 6.79 6.00 -8.01
C GLY A 67 8.23 6.26 -8.43
N ARG A 68 9.09 5.25 -8.61
CA ARG A 68 10.48 5.43 -9.03
C ARG A 68 10.56 5.90 -10.47
N THR A 69 11.24 7.02 -10.68
CA THR A 69 11.36 7.67 -12.00
C THR A 69 12.73 7.52 -12.64
N ASP A 70 13.74 7.10 -11.87
CA ASP A 70 15.12 6.97 -12.33
C ASP A 70 15.69 5.66 -11.77
N PRO A 71 16.29 4.78 -12.61
CA PRO A 71 16.85 3.51 -12.15
C PRO A 71 18.00 3.67 -11.16
N ASN A 72 18.64 4.84 -11.11
CA ASN A 72 19.72 5.16 -10.16
C ASN A 72 19.19 5.52 -8.76
N GLN A 73 17.87 5.68 -8.58
CA GLN A 73 17.27 5.88 -7.26
C GLN A 73 17.22 4.55 -6.49
N ALA A 74 17.88 4.50 -5.33
CA ALA A 74 17.82 3.39 -4.39
C ALA A 74 16.53 3.43 -3.54
N THR A 75 15.38 3.42 -4.20
CA THR A 75 14.03 3.51 -3.60
C THR A 75 13.18 2.32 -3.99
N GLY A 76 12.08 2.10 -3.27
CA GLY A 76 11.20 0.94 -3.48
C GLY A 76 10.37 0.62 -2.25
N SER A 77 9.30 -0.15 -2.47
CA SER A 77 8.41 -0.66 -1.42
C SER A 77 8.68 -2.16 -1.22
N SER A 78 9.11 -2.56 -0.03
CA SER A 78 9.29 -3.96 0.34
C SER A 78 8.24 -4.38 1.38
N ILE A 79 7.52 -5.46 1.10
CA ILE A 79 6.48 -6.01 1.98
C ILE A 79 6.97 -7.39 2.46
N GLN A 80 7.18 -7.54 3.77
CA GLN A 80 7.78 -8.73 4.37
C GLN A 80 6.97 -9.21 5.57
N PHE A 81 6.59 -10.50 5.59
CA PHE A 81 5.81 -11.09 6.69
C PHE A 81 4.50 -10.33 7.00
N CYS A 82 3.92 -9.66 6.01
CA CYS A 82 2.67 -8.94 6.16
C CYS A 82 1.48 -9.82 5.78
N ASP A 83 0.34 -9.52 6.39
CA ASP A 83 -0.94 -10.05 5.93
C ASP A 83 -1.53 -9.06 4.92
N ILE A 84 -1.89 -9.52 3.73
CA ILE A 84 -2.66 -8.74 2.74
C ILE A 84 -4.04 -9.40 2.67
N ILE A 85 -5.06 -8.71 3.20
CA ILE A 85 -6.39 -9.30 3.45
C ILE A 85 -7.52 -8.33 3.12
N ALA A 86 -8.67 -8.86 2.72
CA ALA A 86 -9.89 -8.09 2.56
C ALA A 86 -10.43 -7.59 3.90
N SER A 87 -10.99 -6.38 3.92
CA SER A 87 -11.81 -5.95 5.05
C SER A 87 -13.11 -6.78 5.11
N PRO A 88 -13.74 -6.95 6.29
CA PRO A 88 -14.97 -7.73 6.42
C PRO A 88 -16.14 -7.24 5.54
N ASN A 89 -16.10 -6.00 5.09
CA ASN A 89 -17.12 -5.42 4.20
C ASN A 89 -16.85 -5.70 2.70
N VAL A 90 -15.66 -6.21 2.37
CA VAL A 90 -15.25 -6.61 1.02
C VAL A 90 -15.42 -8.10 0.81
N GLU A 91 -15.12 -8.93 1.83
CA GLU A 91 -15.26 -10.40 1.77
C GLU A 91 -16.57 -10.88 1.11
N PRO A 92 -17.76 -10.27 1.37
CA PRO A 92 -19.01 -10.71 0.75
C PRO A 92 -19.16 -10.34 -0.73
N VAL A 93 -18.33 -9.42 -1.23
CA VAL A 93 -18.41 -8.81 -2.57
C VAL A 93 -17.06 -8.84 -3.30
N GLU A 94 -16.14 -9.72 -2.93
CA GLU A 94 -14.80 -9.83 -3.52
C GLU A 94 -14.83 -9.98 -5.05
N ASN A 95 -15.84 -10.69 -5.57
CA ASN A 95 -16.02 -10.88 -7.01
C ASN A 95 -16.35 -9.58 -7.76
N GLU A 96 -16.83 -8.53 -7.07
CA GLU A 96 -17.15 -7.22 -7.65
C GLU A 96 -15.94 -6.28 -7.65
N PHE A 97 -14.99 -6.46 -6.71
CA PHE A 97 -13.86 -5.55 -6.49
C PHE A 97 -12.54 -6.32 -6.58
N LYS A 98 -11.93 -6.27 -7.76
CA LYS A 98 -10.61 -6.89 -7.96
C LYS A 98 -9.54 -6.11 -7.19
N THR A 99 -8.78 -6.83 -6.38
CA THR A 99 -7.62 -6.31 -5.65
C THR A 99 -6.33 -6.83 -6.28
N TYR A 100 -5.36 -5.94 -6.47
CA TYR A 100 -4.05 -6.25 -7.01
C TYR A 100 -2.94 -5.78 -6.05
N ILE A 101 -1.80 -6.47 -6.06
CA ILE A 101 -0.63 -6.13 -5.22
C ILE A 101 -0.07 -4.75 -5.60
N GLY A 102 -0.22 -4.33 -6.84
CA GLY A 102 0.09 -2.97 -7.23
C GLY A 102 -0.01 -2.72 -8.73
N ARG A 103 0.33 -1.48 -9.11
CA ARG A 103 0.49 -1.04 -10.50
C ARG A 103 1.70 -0.10 -10.61
N PRO A 104 2.39 -0.07 -11.76
CA PRO A 104 3.48 0.87 -11.96
C PRO A 104 2.96 2.31 -12.06
N ARG A 105 3.27 3.17 -11.10
CA ARG A 105 2.91 4.60 -11.18
C ARG A 105 3.88 5.38 -12.06
N LYS A 106 5.13 4.93 -12.09
CA LYS A 106 6.24 5.51 -12.86
C LYS A 106 7.04 4.39 -13.54
N GLU A 107 7.87 4.78 -14.50
CA GLU A 107 8.54 3.90 -15.46
C GLU A 107 9.39 2.80 -14.82
N TYR A 108 10.00 3.06 -13.66
CA TYR A 108 10.93 2.12 -13.00
C TYR A 108 10.34 1.50 -11.74
N SER A 109 9.01 1.41 -11.65
CA SER A 109 8.30 0.75 -10.56
C SER A 109 8.61 -0.74 -10.43
#